data_AF-A0A7K3NGM1-F1
#
_entry.id   AF-A0A7K3NGM1-F1
#
_cell.length_a   1.000
_cell.length_b   1.000
_cell.length_c   1.000
_cell.angle_alpha   90.00
_cell.angle_beta   90.00
_cell.angle_gamma   90.00
#
_symmetry.space_group_name_H-M   'P 1'
#
loop_
_entity.id
_entity.type
_entity.pdbx_description
1 polymer ?
#
loop_
_entity_poly.entity_id
_entity_poly.type
_entity_poly.pdbx_seq_one_letter_code
_entity_poly.pdbx_strand_id
1 'polypeptide(L)'
;MTGGWKCWTRRPWALAILWGAAAVMWAGVAAAELPGVGDTLPTFTLPTPGSAEDRAALGLADSPTFALGDMDAQCVLFEVIGVYCVECHKQAPIFSRLHARLAKDEQLAGRVKMLAMAAGATEKEVEYLRAKGNYPFVVVNDPDYVAHKILGEPKTPFTMIVTREGKVVFAHLGVIADTAALFREFEKLCR
;
A
#
# COMPACT_ATOMS: atom_id res chain seq x y z
N MET A 1 52.24 63.62 -52.72
CA MET A 1 51.34 64.53 -51.96
C MET A 1 50.48 63.66 -51.06
N THR A 2 50.97 63.36 -49.84
CA THR A 2 50.43 63.93 -48.58
C THR A 2 48.93 63.64 -48.48
N GLY A 3 48.47 62.62 -47.79
CA GLY A 3 48.63 62.43 -46.35
C GLY A 3 47.22 62.53 -45.72
N GLY A 4 46.51 61.41 -45.62
CA GLY A 4 45.22 61.32 -44.93
C GLY A 4 45.42 60.74 -43.55
N TRP A 5 45.49 61.61 -42.54
CA TRP A 5 45.65 61.22 -41.14
C TRP A 5 44.39 60.58 -40.58
N LYS A 6 44.66 59.57 -39.73
CA LYS A 6 43.75 58.82 -38.87
C LYS A 6 42.73 59.74 -38.17
N CYS A 7 41.46 59.33 -38.15
CA CYS A 7 40.60 59.64 -37.03
C CYS A 7 40.15 58.33 -36.38
N TRP A 8 40.37 58.31 -35.08
CA TRP A 8 40.33 57.18 -34.17
C TRP A 8 38.97 57.16 -33.48
N THR A 9 38.67 56.03 -32.82
CA THR A 9 37.54 55.84 -31.88
C THR A 9 36.19 55.57 -32.57
N ARG A 10 35.35 54.61 -32.16
CA ARG A 10 35.13 53.99 -30.84
C ARG A 10 34.68 52.55 -31.04
N ARG A 11 35.14 51.65 -30.15
CA ARG A 11 34.62 50.28 -30.01
C ARG A 11 33.23 50.38 -29.37
N PRO A 12 32.17 49.80 -29.95
CA PRO A 12 30.95 49.54 -29.19
C PRO A 12 31.08 48.19 -28.49
N TRP A 13 31.02 48.22 -27.16
CA TRP A 13 30.69 47.06 -26.33
C TRP A 13 29.17 46.89 -26.36
N ALA A 14 28.69 45.71 -26.74
CA ALA A 14 27.34 45.18 -26.56
C ALA A 14 27.20 43.98 -27.51
N LEU A 15 26.62 42.83 -27.20
CA LEU A 15 25.89 42.31 -26.06
C LEU A 15 25.93 40.79 -26.33
N ALA A 16 26.65 39.99 -25.53
CA ALA A 16 26.62 38.54 -25.71
C ALA A 16 25.31 38.01 -25.14
N ILE A 17 24.40 37.62 -26.04
CA ILE A 17 23.07 37.10 -25.72
C ILE A 17 23.21 35.71 -25.08
N LEU A 18 22.64 35.61 -23.88
CA LEU A 18 22.41 34.43 -23.06
C LEU A 18 21.79 33.26 -23.84
N TRP A 19 22.42 32.09 -23.78
CA TRP A 19 21.75 30.79 -24.03
C TRP A 19 22.08 29.84 -22.88
N GLY A 20 21.49 30.13 -21.71
CA GLY A 20 21.43 29.16 -20.61
C GLY A 20 20.32 28.16 -20.90
N ALA A 21 20.66 27.03 -21.54
CA ALA A 21 19.74 25.91 -21.66
C ALA A 21 19.66 25.16 -20.33
N ALA A 22 18.90 25.70 -19.38
CA ALA A 22 18.47 24.94 -18.20
C ALA A 22 17.35 23.99 -18.66
N ALA A 23 17.74 22.77 -19.03
CA ALA A 23 16.81 21.67 -19.26
C ALA A 23 16.11 21.35 -17.93
N VAL A 24 14.92 21.90 -17.72
CA VAL A 24 14.02 21.47 -16.65
C VAL A 24 13.57 20.06 -17.02
N MET A 25 14.26 19.05 -16.47
CA MET A 25 13.78 17.68 -16.50
C MET A 25 12.51 17.63 -15.66
N TRP A 26 11.35 17.67 -16.33
CA TRP A 26 10.09 17.24 -15.74
C TRP A 26 10.19 15.73 -15.50
N ALA A 27 10.67 15.35 -14.32
CA ALA A 27 10.34 14.04 -13.76
C ALA A 27 8.85 14.09 -13.42
N GLY A 28 8.02 13.59 -14.34
CA GLY A 28 6.60 13.41 -14.08
C GLY A 28 6.43 12.48 -12.88
N VAL A 29 5.77 12.97 -11.83
CA VAL A 29 5.32 12.11 -10.74
C VAL A 29 4.18 11.28 -11.30
N ALA A 30 4.45 10.02 -11.65
CA ALA A 30 3.40 9.08 -12.03
C ALA A 30 2.44 8.96 -10.85
N ALA A 31 1.15 9.22 -11.09
CA ALA A 31 0.12 8.96 -10.08
C ALA A 31 0.15 7.47 -9.73
N ALA A 32 0.08 7.14 -8.44
CA ALA A 32 -0.01 5.75 -8.01
C ALA A 32 -1.31 5.15 -8.55
N GLU A 33 -1.21 4.09 -9.35
CA GLU A 33 -2.37 3.37 -9.87
C GLU A 33 -2.88 2.38 -8.83
N LEU A 34 -4.20 2.14 -8.84
CA LEU A 34 -4.83 1.16 -7.98
C LEU A 34 -4.34 -0.25 -8.38
N PRO A 35 -3.76 -1.05 -7.46
CA PRO A 35 -3.23 -2.37 -7.78
C PRO A 35 -4.30 -3.32 -8.36
N GLY A 36 -3.98 -3.95 -9.49
CA GLY A 36 -4.79 -4.96 -10.16
C GLY A 36 -4.19 -6.35 -10.10
N VAL A 37 -4.95 -7.35 -10.55
CA VAL A 37 -4.46 -8.73 -10.67
C VAL A 37 -3.32 -8.80 -11.69
N GLY A 38 -2.20 -9.38 -11.29
CA GLY A 38 -0.99 -9.50 -12.10
C GLY A 38 0.10 -8.50 -11.74
N ASP A 39 -0.26 -7.41 -11.05
CA ASP A 39 0.69 -6.39 -10.63
C ASP A 39 1.56 -6.86 -9.47
N THR A 40 2.74 -6.25 -9.35
CA THR A 40 3.56 -6.33 -8.15
C THR A 40 3.30 -5.06 -7.34
N LEU A 41 2.93 -5.21 -6.07
CA LEU A 41 2.71 -4.07 -5.20
C LEU A 41 3.98 -3.21 -5.10
N PRO A 42 3.85 -1.88 -5.12
CA PRO A 42 4.95 -1.00 -4.78
C PRO A 42 5.43 -1.29 -3.35
N THR A 43 6.70 -1.01 -3.06
CA THR A 43 7.24 -1.17 -1.71
C THR A 43 6.65 -0.13 -0.77
N PHE A 44 6.02 -0.57 0.32
CA PHE A 44 5.61 0.26 1.45
C PHE A 44 5.77 -0.53 2.75
N THR A 45 5.75 0.20 3.87
CA THR A 45 5.76 -0.39 5.21
C THR A 45 4.57 0.10 6.02
N LEU A 46 4.20 -0.69 7.02
CA LEU A 46 3.14 -0.41 7.98
C LEU A 46 3.73 -0.37 9.40
N PRO A 47 3.15 0.42 10.32
CA PRO A 47 3.50 0.38 11.73
C PRO A 47 3.32 -1.03 12.30
N THR A 48 4.33 -1.53 12.99
CA THR A 48 4.23 -2.83 13.66
C THR A 48 3.17 -2.75 14.79
N PRO A 49 2.28 -3.76 14.93
CA PRO A 49 1.30 -3.77 16.01
C PRO A 49 1.96 -3.67 17.39
N GLY A 50 1.41 -2.84 18.29
CA GLY A 50 1.89 -2.75 19.68
C GLY A 50 1.65 -4.04 20.49
N SER A 51 0.59 -4.78 20.16
CA SER A 51 0.24 -6.06 20.80
C SER A 51 1.26 -7.16 20.46
N ALA A 52 1.77 -7.84 21.49
CA ALA A 52 2.63 -9.01 21.30
C ALA A 52 1.87 -10.18 20.63
N GLU A 53 0.58 -10.32 20.90
CA GLU A 53 -0.28 -11.34 20.28
C GLU A 53 -0.43 -11.08 18.78
N ASP A 54 -0.68 -9.84 18.37
CA ASP A 54 -0.82 -9.48 16.95
C ASP A 54 0.50 -9.67 16.20
N ARG A 55 1.63 -9.29 16.82
CA ARG A 55 2.96 -9.54 16.24
C ARG A 55 3.22 -11.04 16.06
N ALA A 56 2.89 -11.86 17.06
CA ALA A 56 3.02 -13.31 16.97
C ALA A 56 2.07 -13.91 15.91
N ALA A 57 0.84 -13.41 15.81
CA ALA A 57 -0.13 -13.85 14.82
C ALA A 57 0.36 -13.61 13.38
N LEU A 58 1.10 -12.53 13.14
CA LEU A 58 1.70 -12.19 11.84
C LEU A 58 3.11 -12.77 11.63
N GLY A 59 3.77 -13.29 12.68
CA GLY A 59 5.14 -13.81 12.62
C GLY A 59 6.20 -12.71 12.46
N LEU A 60 5.95 -11.51 12.99
CA LEU A 60 6.83 -10.35 12.80
C LEU A 60 8.02 -10.35 13.76
N ALA A 61 9.16 -9.89 13.26
CA ALA A 61 10.33 -9.53 14.07
C ALA A 61 10.10 -8.23 14.86
N ASP A 62 10.96 -7.97 15.86
CA ASP A 62 10.90 -6.74 16.66
C ASP A 62 11.51 -5.56 15.88
N SER A 63 10.69 -4.92 15.06
CA SER A 63 11.00 -3.74 14.24
C SER A 63 9.88 -2.70 14.37
N PRO A 64 10.16 -1.38 14.26
CA PRO A 64 9.12 -0.34 14.30
C PRO A 64 8.09 -0.44 13.18
N THR A 65 8.50 -0.95 12.02
CA THR A 65 7.64 -1.13 10.84
C THR A 65 7.90 -2.47 10.15
N PHE A 66 6.96 -2.92 9.34
CA PHE A 66 7.07 -4.15 8.55
C PHE A 66 6.46 -3.96 7.15
N ALA A 67 6.95 -4.70 6.16
CA ALA A 67 6.32 -4.90 4.86
C ALA A 67 5.49 -6.18 4.85
N LEU A 68 4.56 -6.33 3.89
CA LEU A 68 3.75 -7.55 3.78
C LEU A 68 4.61 -8.82 3.62
N GLY A 69 5.75 -8.71 2.94
CA GLY A 69 6.70 -9.82 2.75
C GLY A 69 7.43 -10.26 4.03
N ASP A 70 7.45 -9.41 5.07
CA ASP A 70 8.07 -9.74 6.36
C ASP A 70 7.19 -10.67 7.21
N MET A 71 5.92 -10.85 6.83
CA MET A 71 4.99 -11.73 7.52
C MET A 71 5.34 -13.21 7.29
N ASP A 72 5.11 -14.05 8.30
CA ASP A 72 5.21 -15.49 8.13
C ASP A 72 3.95 -16.04 7.45
N ALA A 73 3.86 -15.80 6.15
CA ALA A 73 2.77 -16.20 5.27
C ALA A 73 3.30 -16.48 3.86
N GLN A 74 2.68 -17.42 3.15
CA GLN A 74 2.84 -17.56 1.71
C GLN A 74 1.95 -16.55 0.96
N CYS A 75 0.76 -16.30 1.51
CA CYS A 75 -0.18 -15.34 0.98
C CYS A 75 -0.81 -14.52 2.10
N VAL A 76 -1.05 -13.24 1.81
CA VAL A 76 -1.75 -12.32 2.70
C VAL A 76 -3.04 -11.88 2.03
N LEU A 77 -4.16 -12.11 2.70
CA LEU A 77 -5.38 -11.34 2.42
C LEU A 77 -5.16 -9.96 3.03
N PHE A 78 -4.96 -8.97 2.17
CA PHE A 78 -4.72 -7.60 2.59
C PHE A 78 -5.94 -6.74 2.26
N GLU A 79 -6.53 -6.12 3.28
CA GLU A 79 -7.72 -5.30 3.13
C GLU A 79 -7.45 -3.85 3.54
N VAL A 80 -7.71 -2.89 2.65
CA VAL A 80 -7.73 -1.47 3.01
C VAL A 80 -9.13 -1.11 3.49
N ILE A 81 -9.22 -0.63 4.73
CA ILE A 81 -10.49 -0.28 5.38
C ILE A 81 -10.49 1.15 5.89
N GLY A 82 -11.69 1.66 6.21
CA GLY A 82 -11.87 2.87 7.00
C GLY A 82 -12.57 2.57 8.33
N VAL A 83 -12.16 3.22 9.41
CA VAL A 83 -12.76 3.02 10.75
C VAL A 83 -14.27 3.29 10.74
N TYR A 84 -14.70 4.30 9.99
CA TYR A 84 -16.11 4.74 9.91
C TYR A 84 -16.83 4.24 8.65
N CYS A 85 -16.22 3.32 7.90
CA CYS A 85 -16.74 2.82 6.63
C CYS A 85 -17.87 1.80 6.83
N VAL A 86 -19.10 2.17 6.47
CA VAL A 86 -20.30 1.31 6.62
C VAL A 86 -20.15 -0.02 5.87
N GLU A 87 -19.58 -0.01 4.66
CA GLU A 87 -19.37 -1.23 3.87
C GLU A 87 -18.32 -2.16 4.52
N CYS A 88 -17.30 -1.59 5.14
CA CYS A 88 -16.27 -2.33 5.87
C CYS A 88 -16.88 -3.00 7.12
N HIS A 89 -17.78 -2.31 7.84
CA HIS A 89 -18.53 -2.90 8.96
C HIS A 89 -19.44 -4.05 8.52
N LYS A 90 -20.00 -4.01 7.30
CA LYS A 90 -20.76 -5.13 6.73
C LYS A 90 -19.86 -6.32 6.36
N GLN A 91 -18.65 -6.04 5.86
CA GLN A 91 -17.68 -7.07 5.46
C GLN A 91 -17.05 -7.80 6.66
N ALA A 92 -16.72 -7.09 7.74
CA ALA A 92 -16.02 -7.64 8.90
C ALA A 92 -16.57 -8.99 9.42
N PRO A 93 -17.88 -9.17 9.68
CA PRO A 93 -18.40 -10.47 10.13
C PRO A 93 -18.33 -11.57 9.05
N ILE A 94 -18.31 -11.22 7.77
CA ILE A 94 -18.12 -12.17 6.66
C ILE A 94 -16.67 -12.66 6.65
N PHE A 95 -15.72 -11.73 6.80
CA PHE A 95 -14.29 -12.03 6.83
C PHE A 95 -13.87 -12.73 8.12
N SER A 96 -14.56 -12.48 9.23
CA SER A 96 -14.42 -13.26 10.46
C SER A 96 -14.71 -14.76 10.24
N ARG A 97 -15.78 -15.09 9.49
CA ARG A 97 -16.08 -16.48 9.12
C ARG A 97 -15.05 -17.07 8.16
N LEU A 98 -14.55 -16.26 7.20
CA LEU A 98 -13.48 -16.68 6.30
C LEU A 98 -12.20 -16.99 7.07
N HIS A 99 -11.80 -16.13 8.01
CA HIS A 99 -10.65 -16.32 8.89
C HIS A 99 -10.76 -17.64 9.66
N ALA A 100 -11.91 -17.88 10.30
CA ALA A 100 -12.16 -19.12 11.03
C ALA A 100 -12.13 -20.37 10.13
N ARG A 101 -12.51 -20.25 8.86
CA ARG A 101 -12.44 -21.34 7.88
C ARG A 101 -11.00 -21.61 7.45
N LEU A 102 -10.23 -20.56 7.15
CA LEU A 102 -8.82 -20.67 6.78
C LEU A 102 -7.98 -21.29 7.89
N ALA A 103 -8.25 -20.92 9.14
CA ALA A 103 -7.57 -21.47 10.31
C ALA A 103 -7.87 -22.96 10.57
N LYS A 104 -8.96 -23.51 10.02
CA LYS A 104 -9.35 -24.92 10.15
C LYS A 104 -8.85 -25.81 9.00
N ASP A 105 -8.37 -25.22 7.91
CA ASP A 105 -7.84 -25.98 6.78
C ASP A 105 -6.37 -26.31 7.05
N GLU A 106 -6.03 -27.60 7.15
CA GLU A 106 -4.68 -28.06 7.52
C GLU A 106 -3.58 -27.61 6.55
N GLN A 107 -3.92 -27.33 5.29
CA GLN A 107 -2.94 -26.93 4.28
C GLN A 107 -2.79 -25.41 4.20
N LEU A 108 -3.83 -24.65 4.55
CA LEU A 108 -3.82 -23.18 4.51
C LEU A 108 -3.51 -22.54 5.88
N ALA A 109 -3.79 -23.23 6.98
CA ALA A 109 -3.49 -22.77 8.32
C ALA A 109 -1.99 -22.48 8.47
N GLY A 110 -1.67 -21.28 8.98
CA GLY A 110 -0.29 -20.80 9.10
C GLY A 110 0.33 -20.28 7.80
N ARG A 111 -0.13 -20.73 6.62
CA ARG A 111 0.34 -20.24 5.31
C ARG A 111 -0.38 -18.99 4.84
N VAL A 112 -1.64 -18.86 5.20
CA VAL A 112 -2.45 -17.68 4.88
C VAL A 112 -2.62 -16.82 6.12
N LYS A 113 -2.38 -15.51 5.99
CA LYS A 113 -2.68 -14.53 7.02
C LYS A 113 -3.68 -13.50 6.49
N MET A 114 -4.52 -12.98 7.37
CA MET A 114 -5.42 -11.87 7.06
C MET A 114 -4.93 -10.62 7.80
N LEU A 115 -4.85 -9.50 7.09
CA LEU A 115 -4.41 -8.21 7.61
C LEU A 115 -5.33 -7.12 7.07
N ALA A 116 -5.87 -6.29 7.96
CA ALA A 116 -6.52 -5.05 7.55
C ALA A 116 -5.63 -3.84 7.88
N MET A 117 -5.55 -2.90 6.95
CA MET A 117 -4.95 -1.57 7.17
C MET A 117 -6.07 -0.53 7.23
N ALA A 118 -6.23 0.10 8.40
CA ALA A 118 -7.15 1.20 8.61
C ALA A 118 -6.49 2.52 8.18
N ALA A 119 -6.83 2.97 6.98
CA ALA A 119 -6.29 4.20 6.39
C ALA A 119 -6.70 5.43 7.23
N GLY A 120 -5.72 6.22 7.63
CA GLY A 120 -5.89 7.43 8.45
C GLY A 120 -6.25 7.19 9.91
N ALA A 121 -6.23 5.93 10.37
CA ALA A 121 -6.63 5.61 11.73
C ALA A 121 -5.55 5.96 12.76
N THR A 122 -5.97 6.39 13.93
CA THR A 122 -5.13 6.43 15.13
C THR A 122 -5.03 5.04 15.77
N GLU A 123 -4.01 4.83 16.60
CA GLU A 123 -3.86 3.57 17.35
C GLU A 123 -5.09 3.28 18.23
N LYS A 124 -5.65 4.32 18.87
CA LYS A 124 -6.88 4.22 19.68
C LYS A 124 -8.10 3.76 18.88
N GLU A 125 -8.22 4.20 17.64
CA GLU A 125 -9.31 3.76 16.76
C GLU A 125 -9.14 2.30 16.34
N VAL A 126 -7.91 1.84 16.11
CA VAL A 126 -7.61 0.44 15.85
C VAL A 126 -7.89 -0.42 17.08
N GLU A 127 -7.50 0.01 18.28
CA GLU A 127 -7.87 -0.63 19.54
C GLU A 127 -9.39 -0.74 19.72
N TYR A 128 -10.13 0.32 19.39
CA TYR A 128 -11.59 0.31 19.41
C TYR A 128 -12.18 -0.71 18.43
N LEU A 129 -11.65 -0.81 17.21
CA LEU A 129 -12.07 -1.83 16.24
C LEU A 129 -11.81 -3.25 16.75
N ARG A 130 -10.64 -3.49 17.36
CA ARG A 130 -10.29 -4.77 18.00
C ARG A 130 -11.27 -5.11 19.13
N ALA A 131 -11.53 -4.15 20.02
CA ALA A 131 -12.43 -4.33 21.16
C ALA A 131 -13.88 -4.63 20.76
N LYS A 132 -14.34 -4.19 19.58
CA LYS A 132 -15.66 -4.58 19.05
C LYS A 132 -15.76 -6.06 18.66
N GLY A 133 -14.64 -6.75 18.46
CA GLY A 133 -14.60 -8.19 18.19
C GLY A 133 -15.01 -8.63 16.78
N ASN A 134 -15.27 -7.69 15.86
CA ASN A 134 -15.67 -8.02 14.48
C ASN A 134 -14.49 -8.42 13.59
N TYR A 135 -13.27 -8.05 13.98
CA TYR A 135 -12.02 -8.39 13.29
C TYR A 135 -11.23 -9.37 14.17
N PRO A 136 -11.34 -10.70 13.94
CA PRO A 136 -10.54 -11.70 14.67
C PRO A 136 -9.11 -11.84 14.14
N PHE A 137 -8.73 -10.99 13.19
CA PHE A 137 -7.42 -10.93 12.56
C PHE A 137 -6.85 -9.52 12.75
N VAL A 138 -5.55 -9.38 12.52
CA VAL A 138 -4.83 -8.15 12.87
C VAL A 138 -5.31 -6.97 12.04
N VAL A 139 -5.53 -5.85 12.73
CA VAL A 139 -5.77 -4.54 12.14
C VAL A 139 -4.60 -3.64 12.51
N VAL A 140 -4.00 -2.97 11.54
CA VAL A 140 -2.97 -1.95 11.72
C VAL A 140 -3.46 -0.61 11.20
N ASN A 141 -2.87 0.49 11.67
CA ASN A 141 -3.17 1.81 11.15
C ASN A 141 -2.19 2.26 10.06
N ASP A 142 -2.64 3.19 9.23
CA ASP A 142 -1.80 4.03 8.36
C ASP A 142 -2.14 5.49 8.65
N PRO A 143 -1.60 6.08 9.74
CA PRO A 143 -2.09 7.34 10.30
C PRO A 143 -1.93 8.52 9.33
N ASP A 144 -0.88 8.50 8.50
CA ASP A 144 -0.53 9.59 7.59
C ASP A 144 -0.92 9.32 6.13
N TYR A 145 -1.69 8.25 5.88
CA TYR A 145 -2.10 7.78 4.56
C TYR A 145 -0.92 7.46 3.62
N VAL A 146 0.24 7.08 4.18
CA VAL A 146 1.45 6.84 3.39
C VAL A 146 1.25 5.61 2.51
N ALA A 147 0.86 4.48 3.12
CA ALA A 147 0.60 3.25 2.38
C ALA A 147 -0.66 3.39 1.50
N HIS A 148 -1.70 4.06 1.99
CA HIS A 148 -2.92 4.34 1.22
C HIS A 148 -2.64 5.09 -0.09
N LYS A 149 -1.79 6.12 -0.06
CA LYS A 149 -1.38 6.85 -1.26
C LYS A 149 -0.53 6.01 -2.20
N ILE A 150 0.39 5.22 -1.67
CA ILE A 150 1.21 4.30 -2.48
C ILE A 150 0.33 3.28 -3.22
N LEU A 151 -0.78 2.88 -2.62
CA LEU A 151 -1.75 1.94 -3.19
C LEU A 151 -2.78 2.59 -4.12
N GLY A 152 -2.57 3.83 -4.56
CA GLY A 152 -3.48 4.53 -5.47
C GLY A 152 -4.78 5.00 -4.82
N GLU A 153 -4.74 5.25 -3.50
CA GLU A 153 -5.84 5.83 -2.72
C GLU A 153 -7.18 5.09 -2.86
N PRO A 154 -7.22 3.76 -2.62
CA PRO A 154 -8.42 2.97 -2.84
C PRO A 154 -9.61 3.46 -2.00
N LYS A 155 -10.80 3.38 -2.58
CA LYS A 155 -12.06 3.34 -1.82
C LYS A 155 -12.11 2.06 -0.99
N THR A 156 -12.97 2.02 0.02
CA THR A 156 -12.99 0.91 0.99
C THR A 156 -14.35 0.19 1.03
N PRO A 157 -14.37 -1.12 1.37
CA PRO A 157 -13.19 -1.98 1.54
C PRO A 157 -12.55 -2.32 0.19
N PHE A 158 -11.22 -2.37 0.15
CA PHE A 158 -10.48 -2.89 -1.00
C PHE A 158 -9.67 -4.11 -0.57
N THR A 159 -10.03 -5.26 -1.11
CA THR A 159 -9.47 -6.56 -0.72
C THR A 159 -8.53 -7.05 -1.81
N MET A 160 -7.35 -7.50 -1.41
CA MET A 160 -6.39 -8.18 -2.26
C MET A 160 -5.93 -9.50 -1.65
N ILE A 161 -5.50 -10.43 -2.50
CA ILE A 161 -4.59 -11.51 -2.11
C ILE A 161 -3.24 -11.19 -2.70
N VAL A 162 -2.23 -11.14 -1.84
CA VAL A 162 -0.85 -10.78 -2.18
C VAL A 162 0.07 -11.94 -1.81
N THR A 163 0.91 -12.38 -2.73
CA THR A 163 1.94 -13.40 -2.44
C THR A 163 3.09 -12.81 -1.62
N ARG A 164 3.95 -13.65 -1.05
CA ARG A 164 5.17 -13.21 -0.34
C ARG A 164 6.07 -12.30 -1.19
N GLU A 165 6.09 -12.50 -2.51
CA GLU A 165 6.86 -11.68 -3.47
C GLU A 165 6.18 -10.34 -3.81
N GLY A 166 5.02 -10.04 -3.20
CA GLY A 166 4.26 -8.81 -3.43
C GLY A 166 3.35 -8.87 -4.65
N LYS A 167 3.16 -10.04 -5.28
CA LYS A 167 2.30 -10.17 -6.46
C LYS A 167 0.83 -10.21 -6.07
N VAL A 168 0.01 -9.39 -6.72
CA VAL A 168 -1.44 -9.37 -6.56
C VAL A 168 -2.06 -10.47 -7.42
N VAL A 169 -2.74 -11.41 -6.78
CA VAL A 169 -3.38 -12.56 -7.44
C VAL A 169 -4.91 -12.52 -7.36
N PHE A 170 -5.44 -11.64 -6.52
CA PHE A 170 -6.85 -11.28 -6.45
C PHE A 170 -6.95 -9.81 -6.04
N ALA A 171 -7.92 -9.08 -6.59
CA ALA A 171 -8.24 -7.72 -6.20
C ALA A 171 -9.75 -7.47 -6.36
N HIS A 172 -10.39 -6.85 -5.37
CA HIS A 172 -11.82 -6.55 -5.39
C HIS A 172 -12.14 -5.30 -4.58
N LEU A 173 -12.88 -4.38 -5.19
CA LEU A 173 -13.40 -3.19 -4.52
C LEU A 173 -14.86 -3.42 -4.08
N GLY A 174 -15.13 -3.22 -2.80
CA GLY A 174 -16.45 -3.34 -2.19
C GLY A 174 -16.65 -4.65 -1.43
N VAL A 175 -17.88 -4.88 -0.97
CA VAL A 175 -18.23 -6.05 -0.16
C VAL A 175 -18.20 -7.33 -1.00
N ILE A 176 -17.57 -8.37 -0.45
CA ILE A 176 -17.56 -9.75 -0.96
C ILE A 176 -18.54 -10.56 -0.10
N ALA A 177 -19.78 -10.67 -0.57
CA ALA A 177 -20.85 -11.34 0.18
C ALA A 177 -20.63 -12.86 0.30
N ASP A 178 -20.11 -13.49 -0.75
CA ASP A 178 -19.82 -14.93 -0.81
C ASP A 178 -18.30 -15.17 -0.89
N THR A 179 -17.74 -15.67 0.20
CA THR A 179 -16.30 -15.97 0.31
C THR A 179 -15.95 -17.36 -0.20
N ALA A 180 -16.88 -18.16 -0.73
CA ALA A 180 -16.57 -19.48 -1.28
C ALA A 180 -15.65 -19.40 -2.50
N ALA A 181 -15.86 -18.41 -3.37
CA ALA A 181 -14.96 -18.17 -4.51
C ALA A 181 -13.58 -17.72 -4.03
N LEU A 182 -13.53 -16.79 -3.07
CA LEU A 182 -12.29 -16.30 -2.49
C LEU A 182 -11.49 -17.41 -1.79
N PHE A 183 -12.18 -18.30 -1.06
CA PHE A 183 -11.55 -19.47 -0.44
C PHE A 183 -10.88 -20.39 -1.47
N ARG A 184 -11.54 -20.64 -2.61
CA ARG A 184 -10.95 -21.45 -3.70
C ARG A 184 -9.70 -20.83 -4.30
N GLU A 185 -9.58 -19.49 -4.29
CA GLU A 185 -8.35 -18.83 -4.74
C GLU A 185 -7.20 -19.14 -3.78
N PHE A 186 -7.42 -19.16 -2.45
CA PHE A 186 -6.40 -19.62 -1.50
C PHE A 186 -6.00 -21.08 -1.75
N GLU A 187 -6.95 -21.96 -2.03
CA GLU A 187 -6.66 -23.38 -2.31
C GLU A 187 -5.75 -23.57 -3.53
N LYS A 188 -5.88 -22.71 -4.54
CA LYS A 188 -5.07 -22.80 -5.76
C LYS A 188 -3.69 -22.17 -5.61
N LEU A 189 -3.61 -21.09 -4.85
CA LEU A 189 -2.47 -20.16 -4.87
C LEU A 189 -1.55 -20.30 -3.65
N CYS A 190 -2.04 -20.87 -2.55
CA CYS A 190 -1.40 -20.81 -1.24
C CYS A 190 -1.31 -22.17 -0.52
N ARG A 191 -1.76 -23.26 -1.15
CA ARG A 191 -1.47 -24.65 -0.73
C ARG A 191 -0.14 -25.10 -1.31
#